data_AF-A0A2W0B501-F1
#
_entry.id   AF-A0A2W0B501-F1
#
_cell.length_a   1.000
_cell.length_b   1.000
_cell.length_c   1.000
_cell.angle_alpha   90.00
_cell.angle_beta   90.00
_cell.angle_gamma   90.00
#
_symmetry.space_group_name_H-M   'P 1'
#
loop_
_entity.id
_entity.type
_entity.pdbx_description
1 polymer ?
#
loop_
_entity_poly.entity_id
_entity_poly.type
_entity_poly.pdbx_seq_one_letter_code
_entity_poly.pdbx_strand_id
1 'polypeptide(L)' 'EEPSNMGALWFVVPRLKRISGGRPVLTVKRSASASPATGSTKAHDMEQKTLIEVAFGNPTK' A
#
# COMPACT_ATOMS: atom_id res chain seq x y z
N GLU A 1 -1.18 -4.11 2.09
CA GLU A 1 -2.48 -4.21 2.77
C GLU A 1 -2.58 -3.24 3.94
N GLU A 2 -1.48 -3.01 4.66
CA GLU A 2 -1.49 -2.06 5.78
C GLU A 2 -1.67 -0.58 5.34
N PRO A 3 -2.22 0.29 6.22
CA PRO A 3 -2.26 1.74 6.03
C PRO A 3 -0.87 2.37 5.85
N SER A 4 -0.80 3.49 5.12
CA SER A 4 0.48 4.13 4.77
C SER A 4 1.30 4.68 5.95
N ASN A 5 0.67 4.91 7.10
CA ASN A 5 1.30 5.32 8.36
C ASN A 5 1.64 4.13 9.28
N MET A 6 1.36 2.90 8.83
CA MET A 6 1.61 1.67 9.57
C MET A 6 2.54 0.74 8.78
N GLY A 7 2.88 -0.39 9.40
CA GLY A 7 3.58 -1.45 8.72
C GLY A 7 5.06 -1.23 8.48
N ALA A 8 5.62 -2.07 7.62
CA ALA A 8 7.06 -2.07 7.33
C ALA A 8 7.50 -0.92 6.40
N LEU A 9 6.57 -0.17 5.81
CA LEU A 9 6.82 0.79 4.72
C LEU A 9 7.97 1.76 5.04
N TRP A 10 7.89 2.43 6.19
CA TRP A 10 8.89 3.43 6.60
C TRP A 10 10.26 2.83 6.90
N PHE A 11 10.29 1.56 7.28
CA PHE A 11 11.54 0.84 7.51
C PHE A 11 12.17 0.35 6.19
N VAL A 12 11.38 -0.21 5.28
CA VAL A 12 11.91 -0.87 4.07
C VAL A 12 12.19 0.11 2.94
N VAL A 13 11.36 1.13 2.73
CA VAL A 13 11.49 2.04 1.57
C VAL A 13 12.84 2.74 1.50
N PRO A 14 13.41 3.30 2.60
CA PRO A 14 14.75 3.90 2.54
C PRO A 14 15.85 2.91 2.18
N ARG A 15 15.72 1.65 2.62
CA ARG A 15 16.68 0.58 2.31
C ARG A 15 16.57 0.15 0.85
N LEU A 16 15.35 -0.05 0.37
CA LEU A 16 15.06 -0.38 -1.04
C LEU A 16 15.57 0.70 -1.99
N LYS A 17 15.33 1.98 -1.67
CA LYS A 17 15.86 3.11 -2.46
C LYS A 17 17.39 3.14 -2.52
N ARG A 18 18.08 2.71 -1.47
CA ARG A 18 19.55 2.64 -1.45
C ARG A 18 20.08 1.51 -2.33
N ILE A 19 19.42 0.36 -2.33
CA ILE A 19 19.86 -0.81 -3.13
C ILE A 19 19.35 -0.79 -4.58
N SER A 20 18.39 0.07 -4.91
CA SER A 20 17.77 0.10 -6.26
C SER A 20 18.70 0.66 -7.35
N GLY A 21 19.88 1.17 -7.00
CA GLY A 21 20.88 1.62 -7.98
C GLY A 21 20.37 2.74 -8.89
N GLY A 22 19.54 3.64 -8.37
CA GLY A 22 18.93 4.74 -9.14
C GLY A 22 17.59 4.39 -9.81
N ARG A 23 17.14 3.13 -9.73
CA ARG A 23 15.80 2.76 -10.23
C ARG A 23 14.71 3.31 -9.31
N PRO A 24 13.60 3.84 -9.86
CA PRO A 24 12.46 4.28 -9.06
C PRO A 24 11.87 3.13 -8.24
N VAL A 25 11.66 3.37 -6.94
CA VAL A 25 10.95 2.46 -6.04
C VAL A 25 9.53 3.00 -5.84
N LEU A 26 8.56 2.31 -6.42
CA LEU A 26 7.14 2.60 -6.27
C LEU A 26 6.54 1.81 -5.10
N THR A 27 5.50 2.33 -4.49
CA THR A 27 4.83 1.69 -3.34
C THR A 27 3.32 1.75 -3.50
N VAL A 28 2.64 0.66 -3.21
CA VAL A 28 1.18 0.57 -3.18
C VAL A 28 0.74 0.20 -1.77
N LYS A 29 -0.19 0.96 -1.22
CA LYS A 29 -0.57 0.95 0.21
C LYS A 29 -1.98 1.51 0.40
N ARG A 30 -2.64 1.18 1.50
CA ARG A 30 -3.92 1.81 1.87
C ARG A 30 -3.68 3.25 2.34
N SER A 31 -4.71 4.09 2.26
CA SER A 31 -4.69 5.42 2.84
C SER A 31 -4.31 5.37 4.33
N ALA A 32 -3.66 6.43 4.83
CA ALA A 32 -3.35 6.50 6.26
C ALA A 32 -4.64 6.41 7.08
N SER A 33 -4.61 5.66 8.17
CA SER A 33 -5.75 5.48 9.08
C SER A 33 -5.26 5.45 10.52
N ALA A 34 -6.12 5.87 11.45
CA ALA A 34 -5.89 5.68 12.88
C ALA A 34 -6.11 4.22 13.30
N SER A 35 -6.99 3.49 12.60
CA SER A 35 -7.27 2.08 12.85
C SER A 35 -6.46 1.17 11.91
N PRO A 36 -6.10 -0.07 12.35
CA PRO A 36 -5.37 -1.01 11.51
C PRO A 36 -6.14 -1.47 10.26
N ALA A 37 -7.47 -1.56 10.37
CA ALA A 37 -8.37 -1.94 9.29
C ALA A 37 -9.72 -1.21 9.46
N THR A 38 -10.52 -1.21 8.40
CA THR A 38 -11.91 -0.76 8.48
C THR A 38 -12.75 -1.79 9.25
N GLY A 39 -13.70 -1.31 10.06
CA GLY A 39 -14.59 -2.18 10.84
C GLY A 39 -15.71 -2.85 10.02
N SER A 40 -15.79 -2.57 8.71
CA SER A 40 -16.80 -3.11 7.80
C SER A 40 -16.12 -4.07 6.82
N THR A 41 -16.53 -5.34 6.85
CA THR A 41 -16.00 -6.38 5.96
C THR A 41 -16.12 -5.98 4.49
N LYS A 42 -17.29 -5.44 4.09
CA LYS A 42 -17.52 -5.02 2.71
C LYS A 42 -16.58 -3.89 2.27
N ALA A 43 -16.31 -2.92 3.16
CA ALA A 43 -15.39 -1.83 2.87
C ALA A 43 -13.95 -2.34 2.78
N HIS A 44 -13.56 -3.21 3.69
CA HIS A 44 -12.25 -3.86 3.67
C HIS A 44 -11.99 -4.63 2.36
N ASP A 45 -12.96 -5.42 1.91
CA ASP A 45 -12.84 -6.21 0.67
C ASP A 45 -12.72 -5.32 -0.56
N MET A 46 -13.45 -4.21 -0.58
CA MET A 46 -13.35 -3.20 -1.63
C MET A 46 -11.96 -2.57 -1.67
N GLU A 47 -11.46 -2.09 -0.52
CA GLU A 47 -10.11 -1.51 -0.42
C GLU A 47 -9.04 -2.49 -0.85
N GLN A 48 -9.19 -3.77 -0.49
CA GLN A 48 -8.25 -4.82 -0.84
C GLN A 48 -8.23 -5.08 -2.35
N LYS A 49 -9.40 -5.13 -2.98
CA LYS A 49 -9.51 -5.30 -4.44
C LYS A 49 -8.87 -4.13 -5.18
N THR A 50 -9.19 -2.90 -4.79
CA THR A 50 -8.59 -1.69 -5.38
C THR A 50 -7.07 -1.67 -5.20
N LEU A 51 -6.58 -2.12 -4.04
CA LEU A 51 -5.14 -2.17 -3.77
C LEU A 51 -4.40 -3.12 -4.72
N ILE A 52 -4.97 -4.29 -4.97
CA ILE A 52 -4.41 -5.28 -5.90
C ILE A 52 -4.44 -4.73 -7.34
N GLU A 53 -5.56 -4.13 -7.74
CA GLU A 53 -5.71 -3.52 -9.06
C GLU A 53 -4.66 -2.43 -9.32
N VAL A 54 -4.43 -1.54 -8.34
CA VAL A 54 -3.39 -0.51 -8.42
C VAL A 54 -1.99 -1.11 -8.47
N ALA A 55 -1.73 -2.19 -7.72
CA ALA A 55 -0.44 -2.89 -7.73
C ALA A 55 -0.09 -3.48 -9.11
N PHE A 56 -1.08 -3.94 -9.85
CA PHE A 56 -0.91 -4.48 -11.20
C PHE A 56 -1.15 -3.45 -12.32
N GLY A 57 -1.43 -2.19 -11.99
CA GLY A 57 -1.63 -1.12 -12.97
C GLY A 57 -2.98 -1.17 -13.70
N ASN A 58 -3.97 -1.89 -13.16
CA ASN A 58 -5.31 -2.03 -13.72
C ASN A 58 -6.39 -1.39 -12.83
N PRO A 59 -6.31 -0.10 -12.48
CA PRO A 59 -7.34 0.52 -11.64
C PRO A 59 -8.71 0.43 -12.35
N THR A 60 -9.71 -0.18 -11.71
CA THR A 60 -11.09 -0.04 -12.18
C THR A 60 -11.47 1.44 -12.21
N LYS A 61 -11.99 1.90 -13.34
CA LYS A 61 -12.48 3.26 -13.55
C LYS A 61 -13.76 3.52 -12.77
#